data_AF-A0A6V8LFX3-F1
#
_entry.id   AF-A0A6V8LFX3-F1
#
_cell.length_a   1.000
_cell.length_b   1.000
_cell.length_c   1.000
_cell.angle_alpha   90.00
_cell.angle_beta   90.00
_cell.angle_gamma   90.00
#
_symmetry.space_group_name_H-M   'P 1'
#
loop_
_entity.id
_entity.type
_entity.pdbx_description
1 polymer ?
#
loop_
_entity_poly.entity_id
_entity_poly.type
_entity_poly.pdbx_seq_one_letter_code
_entity_poly.pdbx_strand_id
1 'polypeptide(L)'
;MRAAAVLISRTCVLKARETKVKLLRRAAATAAAAVVAAGIIAVITPDAAEAHGAAIIPGSRTRLCWQDGLSSTGQIIPNNPACAAAVAQSGTNPLYNWFSVLRSDANGRTTGFIPDGQLCSGGNTTFSGYNLARTDWPTTHLTAGRTMEFRYSNWAHHPGTFYFYVTNNSWSPTRALAWSDLEASPFLTVTNPPSRGAVGTNDGHYYFTGTLPTGKSGRHIIYSRWVRSDSQENFFGCSDVLFDGGNGEVTGVGPGQGTITPGPTTSNPTTGPTTGGPNPGPGSCAATYRTVSSWSGGFQGEVSVRNSGTAAIAGWSVGLTLASGQSVSNLWNGTLSGTAPNHTVRNANYNGALNASASTTFGFVANGAATAPAVTCAVA
;
A
#
# COMPACT_ATOMS: atom_id res chain seq x y z
N MET A 1 -7.79 -83.10 58.85
CA MET A 1 -6.95 -81.88 59.03
C MET A 1 -6.14 -81.45 57.81
N ARG A 2 -5.89 -82.28 56.77
CA ARG A 2 -5.08 -81.86 55.59
C ARG A 2 -5.82 -80.98 54.56
N ALA A 3 -7.15 -81.02 54.47
CA ALA A 3 -7.91 -80.23 53.49
C ALA A 3 -8.05 -78.74 53.86
N ALA A 4 -8.12 -78.40 55.16
CA ALA A 4 -8.29 -77.03 55.62
C ALA A 4 -7.02 -76.17 55.43
N ALA A 5 -5.83 -76.76 55.55
CA ALA A 5 -4.56 -76.05 55.36
C ALA A 5 -4.29 -75.65 53.89
N VAL A 6 -4.76 -76.45 52.94
CA VAL A 6 -4.60 -76.17 51.49
C VAL A 6 -5.49 -75.02 51.02
N LEU A 7 -6.69 -74.90 51.58
CA LEU A 7 -7.63 -73.84 51.22
C LEU A 7 -7.15 -72.47 51.72
N ILE A 8 -6.64 -72.39 52.96
CA ILE A 8 -6.12 -71.14 53.55
C ILE A 8 -4.88 -70.65 52.79
N SER A 9 -3.99 -71.57 52.37
CA SER A 9 -2.79 -71.22 51.60
C SER A 9 -3.12 -70.64 50.21
N ARG A 10 -4.12 -71.21 49.51
CA ARG A 10 -4.55 -70.70 48.19
C ARG A 10 -5.20 -69.32 48.27
N THR A 11 -6.02 -69.06 49.29
CA THR A 11 -6.68 -67.76 49.48
C THR A 11 -5.68 -66.66 49.81
N CYS A 12 -4.62 -66.97 50.57
CA CYS A 12 -3.56 -66.01 50.90
C CYS A 12 -2.71 -65.66 49.66
N VAL A 13 -2.37 -66.65 48.84
CA VAL A 13 -1.62 -66.45 47.58
C VAL A 13 -2.41 -65.65 46.55
N LEU A 14 -3.72 -65.87 46.43
CA LEU A 14 -4.60 -65.10 45.55
C LEU A 14 -4.72 -63.63 45.99
N LYS A 15 -4.88 -63.38 47.29
CA LYS A 15 -4.98 -62.03 47.84
C LYS A 15 -3.67 -61.24 47.71
N ALA A 16 -2.52 -61.92 47.87
CA ALA A 16 -1.20 -61.34 47.62
C ALA A 16 -0.97 -61.02 46.12
N ARG A 17 -1.44 -61.88 45.20
CA ARG A 17 -1.39 -61.62 43.76
C ARG A 17 -2.28 -60.45 43.35
N GLU A 18 -3.50 -60.36 43.86
CA GLU A 18 -4.38 -59.21 43.59
C GLU A 18 -3.80 -57.88 44.11
N THR A 19 -3.17 -57.90 45.28
CA THR A 19 -2.55 -56.71 45.87
C THR A 19 -1.34 -56.26 45.05
N LYS A 20 -0.50 -57.20 44.59
CA LYS A 20 0.63 -56.90 43.68
C LYS A 20 0.16 -56.37 42.32
N VAL A 21 -0.91 -56.95 41.75
CA VAL A 21 -1.48 -56.48 40.47
C VAL A 21 -2.09 -55.07 40.60
N LYS A 22 -2.76 -54.77 41.72
CA LYS A 22 -3.28 -53.42 42.01
C LYS A 22 -2.15 -52.41 42.22
N LEU A 23 -1.06 -52.78 42.90
CA LEU A 23 0.11 -51.92 43.07
C LEU A 23 0.83 -51.64 41.74
N LEU A 24 1.03 -52.67 40.91
CA LEU A 24 1.66 -52.55 39.58
C LEU A 24 0.81 -51.71 38.62
N ARG A 25 -0.52 -51.86 38.66
CA ARG A 25 -1.44 -51.01 37.86
C ARG A 25 -1.44 -49.55 38.32
N ARG A 26 -1.33 -49.29 39.63
CA ARG A 26 -1.20 -47.93 40.17
C ARG A 26 0.16 -47.31 39.80
N ALA A 27 1.26 -48.07 39.91
CA ALA A 27 2.59 -47.62 39.53
C ALA A 27 2.70 -47.34 38.01
N ALA A 28 2.08 -48.19 37.17
CA ALA A 28 2.00 -47.97 35.74
C ALA A 28 1.13 -46.76 35.37
N ALA A 29 0.03 -46.51 36.10
CA ALA A 29 -0.80 -45.33 35.91
C ALA A 29 -0.09 -44.03 36.33
N THR A 30 0.69 -44.04 37.42
CA THR A 30 1.49 -42.87 37.82
C THR A 30 2.70 -42.65 36.91
N ALA A 31 3.34 -43.70 36.39
CA ALA A 31 4.41 -43.57 35.40
C ALA A 31 3.88 -43.05 34.05
N ALA A 32 2.70 -43.52 33.61
CA ALA A 32 2.05 -43.00 32.41
C ALA A 32 1.61 -41.54 32.57
N ALA A 33 1.10 -41.14 33.73
CA ALA A 33 0.75 -39.75 34.02
C ALA A 33 1.99 -38.83 34.06
N ALA A 34 3.13 -39.30 34.56
CA ALA A 34 4.37 -38.54 34.56
C ALA A 34 4.99 -38.38 33.15
N VAL A 35 4.87 -39.40 32.28
CA VAL A 35 5.32 -39.30 30.88
C VAL A 35 4.39 -38.40 30.04
N VAL A 36 3.08 -38.39 30.33
CA VAL A 36 2.14 -37.45 29.68
C VAL A 36 2.32 -36.02 30.20
N ALA A 37 2.65 -35.82 31.48
CA ALA A 37 2.93 -34.50 32.05
C ALA A 37 4.30 -33.93 31.61
N ALA A 38 5.29 -34.78 31.33
CA ALA A 38 6.58 -34.35 30.78
C ALA A 38 6.59 -34.22 29.23
N GLY A 39 5.59 -34.78 28.54
CA GLY A 39 5.48 -34.78 27.08
C GLY A 39 4.74 -33.58 26.47
N ILE A 40 4.19 -32.68 27.29
CA ILE A 40 3.57 -31.43 26.82
C ILE A 40 4.35 -30.23 27.39
N ILE A 41 5.67 -30.23 27.22
CA ILE A 41 6.35 -28.96 26.95
C ILE A 41 6.25 -28.84 25.44
N ALA A 42 5.17 -28.21 24.97
CA ALA A 42 5.23 -27.59 23.65
C ALA A 42 6.45 -26.69 23.71
N VAL A 43 7.51 -27.05 22.96
CA VAL A 43 8.55 -26.09 22.62
C VAL A 43 7.82 -25.05 21.81
N ILE A 44 7.25 -24.05 22.49
CA ILE A 44 6.88 -22.79 21.89
C ILE A 44 8.25 -22.18 21.59
N THR A 45 8.84 -22.58 20.45
CA THR A 45 9.80 -21.69 19.81
C THR A 45 9.03 -20.40 19.63
N PRO A 46 9.46 -19.27 20.21
CA PRO A 46 8.86 -18.01 19.82
C PRO A 46 9.04 -17.94 18.31
N ASP A 47 7.94 -17.97 17.57
CA ASP A 47 7.97 -17.59 16.16
C ASP A 47 8.71 -16.25 16.14
N ALA A 48 9.74 -16.15 15.31
CA ALA A 48 10.46 -14.90 15.16
C ALA A 48 9.38 -13.83 14.93
N ALA A 49 9.33 -12.80 15.78
CA ALA A 49 8.34 -11.75 15.62
C ALA A 49 8.57 -11.11 14.24
N GLU A 50 7.71 -11.48 13.28
CA GLU A 50 7.77 -11.02 11.91
C GLU A 50 7.38 -9.54 11.89
N ALA A 51 8.32 -8.71 11.43
CA ALA A 51 7.99 -7.34 11.14
C ALA A 51 7.13 -7.28 9.88
N HIS A 52 6.45 -6.17 9.66
CA HIS A 52 5.53 -6.03 8.54
C HIS A 52 5.39 -4.57 8.17
N GLY A 53 5.71 -4.24 6.92
CA GLY A 53 5.55 -2.91 6.39
C GLY A 53 5.88 -2.83 4.89
N ALA A 54 5.25 -1.87 4.22
CA ALA A 54 5.58 -1.46 2.86
C ALA A 54 5.34 0.04 2.71
N ALA A 55 5.91 0.66 1.67
CA ALA A 55 5.71 2.08 1.40
C ALA A 55 4.22 2.37 1.13
N ILE A 56 3.70 3.39 1.83
CA ILE A 56 2.34 3.93 1.66
C ILE A 56 2.38 5.23 0.86
N ILE A 57 3.38 6.08 1.09
CA ILE A 57 3.62 7.32 0.32
C ILE A 57 5.11 7.45 0.00
N PRO A 58 5.51 7.46 -1.28
CA PRO A 58 4.70 7.03 -2.43
C PRO A 58 4.34 5.53 -2.33
N GLY A 59 3.12 5.17 -2.73
CA GLY A 59 2.58 3.83 -2.52
C GLY A 59 3.35 2.74 -3.29
N SER A 60 3.67 1.65 -2.61
CA SER A 60 4.29 0.47 -3.23
C SER A 60 3.32 -0.27 -4.14
N ARG A 61 3.83 -1.07 -5.10
CA ARG A 61 3.01 -1.91 -5.99
C ARG A 61 2.00 -2.76 -5.23
N THR A 62 2.43 -3.46 -4.18
CA THR A 62 1.53 -4.30 -3.36
C THR A 62 0.48 -3.45 -2.64
N ARG A 63 0.85 -2.30 -2.07
CA ARG A 63 -0.10 -1.39 -1.39
C ARG A 63 -1.15 -0.83 -2.35
N LEU A 64 -0.74 -0.36 -3.52
CA LEU A 64 -1.64 0.24 -4.52
C LEU A 64 -2.50 -0.81 -5.22
N CYS A 65 -1.96 -2.00 -5.49
CA CYS A 65 -2.75 -3.10 -6.04
C CYS A 65 -3.75 -3.67 -5.03
N TRP A 66 -3.43 -3.67 -3.73
CA TRP A 66 -4.41 -3.98 -2.69
C TRP A 66 -5.54 -2.94 -2.68
N GLN A 67 -5.21 -1.66 -2.73
CA GLN A 67 -6.17 -0.56 -2.84
C GLN A 67 -7.06 -0.66 -4.09
N ASP A 68 -6.45 -1.03 -5.21
CA ASP A 68 -7.12 -1.19 -6.50
C ASP A 68 -8.08 -2.37 -6.50
N GLY A 69 -7.67 -3.48 -5.89
CA GLY A 69 -8.40 -4.74 -5.96
C GLY A 69 -9.36 -5.02 -4.81
N LEU A 70 -9.23 -4.36 -3.65
CA LEU A 70 -10.06 -4.69 -2.49
C LEU A 70 -11.52 -4.28 -2.72
N SER A 71 -12.37 -5.27 -2.93
CA SER A 71 -13.82 -5.09 -3.03
C SER A 71 -14.48 -4.90 -1.65
N SER A 72 -15.74 -4.47 -1.65
CA SER A 72 -16.54 -4.29 -0.43
C SER A 72 -16.78 -5.57 0.37
N THR A 73 -16.64 -6.75 -0.25
CA THR A 73 -16.75 -8.06 0.41
C THR A 73 -15.40 -8.58 0.94
N GLY A 74 -14.32 -7.81 0.77
CA GLY A 74 -12.96 -8.21 1.14
C GLY A 74 -12.29 -9.11 0.10
N GLN A 75 -12.92 -9.42 -1.04
CA GLN A 75 -12.28 -10.14 -2.13
C GLN A 75 -11.33 -9.22 -2.90
N ILE A 76 -10.17 -9.74 -3.31
CA ILE A 76 -9.24 -9.06 -4.22
C ILE A 76 -9.67 -9.31 -5.68
N ILE A 77 -10.12 -8.25 -6.35
CA ILE A 77 -10.55 -8.21 -7.75
C ILE A 77 -9.89 -6.97 -8.40
N PRO A 78 -8.65 -7.09 -8.92
CA PRO A 78 -7.92 -5.95 -9.47
C PRO A 78 -8.64 -5.32 -10.66
N ASN A 79 -8.71 -3.99 -10.68
CA ASN A 79 -9.18 -3.21 -11.82
C ASN A 79 -8.02 -2.85 -12.76
N ASN A 80 -6.83 -2.63 -12.20
CA ASN A 80 -5.62 -2.29 -12.93
C ASN A 80 -5.03 -3.52 -13.67
N PRO A 81 -4.70 -3.43 -14.96
CA PRO A 81 -4.18 -4.57 -15.72
C PRO A 81 -2.83 -5.11 -15.21
N ALA A 82 -1.94 -4.26 -14.70
CA ALA A 82 -0.68 -4.70 -14.11
C ALA A 82 -0.91 -5.44 -12.78
N CYS A 83 -1.82 -4.93 -11.94
CA CYS A 83 -2.22 -5.61 -10.71
C CYS A 83 -2.91 -6.95 -11.01
N ALA A 84 -3.78 -7.01 -12.02
CA ALA A 84 -4.40 -8.25 -12.48
C ALA A 84 -3.37 -9.26 -12.98
N ALA A 85 -2.36 -8.82 -13.75
CA ALA A 85 -1.27 -9.68 -14.19
C ALA A 85 -0.41 -10.20 -13.02
N ALA A 86 -0.14 -9.36 -12.03
CA ALA A 86 0.58 -9.74 -10.82
C ALA A 86 -0.19 -10.80 -10.01
N VAL A 87 -1.50 -10.61 -9.85
CA VAL A 87 -2.38 -11.59 -9.18
C VAL A 87 -2.49 -12.88 -9.99
N ALA A 88 -2.52 -12.81 -11.32
CA ALA A 88 -2.51 -14.01 -12.17
C ALA A 88 -1.23 -14.85 -11.97
N GLN A 89 -0.09 -14.19 -11.71
CA GLN A 89 1.19 -14.88 -11.48
C GLN A 89 1.39 -15.34 -10.03
N SER A 90 0.99 -14.53 -9.04
CA SER A 90 1.31 -14.75 -7.62
C SER A 90 0.12 -15.06 -6.73
N GLY A 91 -1.08 -15.13 -7.30
CA GLY A 91 -2.33 -15.26 -6.55
C GLY A 91 -2.72 -13.98 -5.80
N THR A 92 -3.80 -14.05 -5.04
CA THR A 92 -4.35 -12.92 -4.27
C THR A 92 -3.73 -12.77 -2.88
N ASN A 93 -3.18 -13.85 -2.31
CA ASN A 93 -2.59 -13.85 -0.96
C ASN A 93 -1.53 -12.76 -0.72
N PRO A 94 -0.65 -12.44 -1.70
CA PRO A 94 0.26 -11.30 -1.57
C PRO A 94 -0.41 -9.95 -1.31
N LEU A 95 -1.65 -9.73 -1.76
CA LEU A 95 -2.38 -8.48 -1.52
C LEU A 95 -3.07 -8.46 -0.16
N TYR A 96 -3.50 -9.61 0.37
CA TYR A 96 -3.92 -9.69 1.78
C TYR A 96 -2.77 -9.42 2.74
N ASN A 97 -1.54 -9.69 2.30
CA ASN A 97 -0.29 -9.51 3.04
C ASN A 97 0.59 -8.47 2.34
N TRP A 98 0.00 -7.35 1.87
CA TRP A 98 0.69 -6.36 1.04
C TRP A 98 1.93 -5.74 1.71
N PHE A 99 2.00 -5.83 3.03
CA PHE A 99 3.07 -5.37 3.91
C PHE A 99 4.16 -6.45 4.20
N SER A 100 4.07 -7.64 3.62
CA SER A 100 4.95 -8.79 3.94
C SER A 100 5.97 -9.12 2.84
N VAL A 101 6.41 -8.13 2.05
CA VAL A 101 7.48 -8.33 1.06
C VAL A 101 8.84 -8.41 1.77
N LEU A 102 9.12 -9.56 2.38
CA LEU A 102 10.23 -9.72 3.31
C LEU A 102 11.19 -10.84 2.91
N ARG A 103 12.39 -10.76 3.49
CA ARG A 103 13.38 -11.83 3.57
C ARG A 103 13.94 -11.88 4.99
N SER A 104 13.62 -12.95 5.71
CA SER A 104 14.09 -13.15 7.09
C SER A 104 15.61 -13.33 7.19
N ASP A 105 16.26 -13.72 6.09
CA ASP A 105 17.68 -13.99 5.97
C ASP A 105 18.49 -12.84 5.33
N ALA A 106 17.88 -11.69 5.02
CA ALA A 106 18.56 -10.66 4.24
C ALA A 106 19.83 -10.10 4.90
N ASN A 107 19.78 -9.79 6.20
CA ASN A 107 20.87 -9.24 7.00
C ASN A 107 21.56 -8.02 6.33
N GLY A 108 20.76 -7.13 5.72
CA GLY A 108 21.25 -5.94 5.02
C GLY A 108 21.80 -6.19 3.61
N ARG A 109 21.89 -7.44 3.15
CA ARG A 109 22.45 -7.80 1.83
C ARG A 109 21.55 -7.33 0.69
N THR A 110 22.20 -6.90 -0.40
CA THR A 110 21.54 -6.36 -1.59
C THR A 110 22.02 -7.10 -2.85
N THR A 111 22.97 -6.53 -3.58
CA THR A 111 23.58 -7.09 -4.79
C THR A 111 24.22 -8.44 -4.50
N GLY A 112 23.99 -9.42 -5.38
CA GLY A 112 24.45 -10.79 -5.20
C GLY A 112 23.60 -11.64 -4.25
N PHE A 113 22.71 -11.04 -3.46
CA PHE A 113 21.72 -11.75 -2.64
C PHE A 113 20.33 -11.72 -3.26
N ILE A 114 19.87 -10.54 -3.68
CA ILE A 114 18.63 -10.37 -4.46
C ILE A 114 19.02 -10.35 -5.94
N PRO A 115 18.59 -11.33 -6.75
CA PRO A 115 18.90 -11.34 -8.18
C PRO A 115 18.30 -10.13 -8.90
N ASP A 116 18.94 -9.70 -9.99
CA ASP A 116 18.35 -8.74 -10.91
C ASP A 116 16.98 -9.22 -11.40
N GLY A 117 16.06 -8.28 -11.56
CA GLY A 117 14.67 -8.56 -11.89
C GLY A 117 13.83 -9.11 -10.73
N GLN A 118 14.38 -9.22 -9.52
CA GLN A 118 13.63 -9.65 -8.33
C GLN A 118 13.61 -8.62 -7.20
N LEU A 119 14.01 -7.39 -7.48
CA LEU A 119 14.10 -6.32 -6.47
C LEU A 119 12.74 -6.03 -5.85
N CYS A 120 11.68 -5.88 -6.66
CA CYS A 120 10.35 -5.51 -6.17
C CYS A 120 9.69 -6.60 -5.29
N SER A 121 10.14 -7.85 -5.41
CA SER A 121 9.73 -8.95 -4.54
C SER A 121 10.75 -9.25 -3.43
N GLY A 122 11.88 -8.55 -3.37
CA GLY A 122 12.98 -8.89 -2.47
C GLY A 122 13.60 -10.27 -2.71
N GLY A 123 13.44 -10.85 -3.90
CA GLY A 123 13.79 -12.26 -4.16
C GLY A 123 12.82 -13.27 -3.53
N ASN A 124 11.71 -12.83 -2.93
CA ASN A 124 10.66 -13.68 -2.43
C ASN A 124 9.75 -14.14 -3.59
N THR A 125 9.65 -15.45 -3.81
CA THR A 125 8.91 -16.03 -4.95
C THR A 125 7.39 -15.82 -4.83
N THR A 126 6.86 -15.70 -3.61
CA THR A 126 5.45 -15.40 -3.33
C THR A 126 5.01 -14.07 -3.93
N PHE A 127 5.94 -13.12 -4.10
CA PHE A 127 5.67 -11.79 -4.66
C PHE A 127 6.23 -11.63 -6.10
N SER A 128 6.53 -12.73 -6.80
CA SER A 128 7.21 -12.68 -8.10
C SER A 128 6.47 -11.89 -9.19
N GLY A 129 5.13 -11.86 -9.16
CA GLY A 129 4.29 -11.08 -10.08
C GLY A 129 4.47 -9.56 -9.94
N TYR A 130 4.95 -9.08 -8.79
CA TYR A 130 5.23 -7.66 -8.58
C TYR A 130 6.57 -7.22 -9.19
N ASN A 131 7.34 -8.14 -9.76
CA ASN A 131 8.53 -7.83 -10.56
C ASN A 131 8.23 -7.55 -12.03
N LEU A 132 6.99 -7.80 -12.50
CA LEU A 132 6.64 -7.66 -13.91
C LEU A 132 7.02 -6.27 -14.46
N ALA A 133 7.73 -6.28 -15.59
CA ALA A 133 8.13 -5.09 -16.32
C ALA A 133 6.95 -4.59 -17.15
N ARG A 134 6.24 -3.60 -16.59
CA ARG A 134 5.04 -3.02 -17.20
C ARG A 134 5.00 -1.52 -17.00
N THR A 135 4.30 -0.84 -17.89
CA THR A 135 4.18 0.62 -17.90
C THR A 135 2.84 1.11 -17.38
N ASP A 136 1.94 0.21 -16.98
CA ASP A 136 0.56 0.46 -16.58
C ASP A 136 0.29 0.12 -15.11
N TRP A 137 1.35 -0.01 -14.30
CA TRP A 137 1.23 -0.06 -12.83
C TRP A 137 0.55 1.21 -12.28
N PRO A 138 -0.19 1.09 -11.16
CA PRO A 138 -0.61 2.26 -10.39
C PRO A 138 0.59 3.16 -10.09
N THR A 139 0.44 4.47 -10.33
CA THR A 139 1.58 5.40 -10.37
C THR A 139 1.33 6.61 -9.49
N THR A 140 2.33 7.01 -8.69
CA THR A 140 2.30 8.26 -7.92
C THR A 140 2.96 9.40 -8.72
N HIS A 141 2.27 10.51 -8.93
CA HIS A 141 2.75 11.68 -9.67
C HIS A 141 3.53 12.61 -8.75
N LEU A 142 4.75 12.99 -9.14
CA LEU A 142 5.71 13.67 -8.28
C LEU A 142 6.44 14.82 -9.01
N THR A 143 7.00 15.72 -8.20
CA THR A 143 7.85 16.82 -8.64
C THR A 143 9.29 16.55 -8.20
N ALA A 144 10.23 16.49 -9.15
CA ALA A 144 11.65 16.31 -8.84
C ALA A 144 12.17 17.47 -7.96
N GLY A 145 13.01 17.18 -6.98
CA GLY A 145 13.51 18.18 -6.03
C GLY A 145 12.51 18.64 -4.95
N ARG A 146 11.24 18.21 -4.99
CA ARG A 146 10.26 18.57 -3.97
C ARG A 146 10.51 17.85 -2.66
N THR A 147 10.41 18.58 -1.55
CA THR A 147 10.33 18.00 -0.21
C THR A 147 8.90 17.56 0.09
N MET A 148 8.74 16.33 0.58
CA MET A 148 7.44 15.75 0.93
C MET A 148 7.54 14.81 2.13
N GLU A 149 6.38 14.51 2.73
CA GLU A 149 6.27 13.45 3.73
C GLU A 149 6.24 12.07 3.04
N PHE A 150 7.10 11.18 3.49
CA PHE A 150 7.09 9.77 3.16
C PHE A 150 6.38 8.99 4.28
N ARG A 151 5.66 7.95 3.90
CA ARG A 151 4.97 7.06 4.84
C ARG A 151 5.28 5.62 4.55
N TYR A 152 5.58 4.86 5.60
CA TYR A 152 5.86 3.43 5.52
C TYR A 152 5.01 2.71 6.57
N SER A 153 4.30 1.66 6.18
CA SER A 153 3.40 0.96 7.10
C SER A 153 4.13 0.45 8.34
N ASN A 154 3.50 0.59 9.50
CA ASN A 154 3.97 0.02 10.76
C ASN A 154 3.11 -1.18 11.19
N TRP A 155 2.61 -1.97 10.22
CA TRP A 155 1.70 -3.09 10.48
C TRP A 155 2.21 -3.99 11.62
N ALA A 156 3.51 -4.29 11.62
CA ALA A 156 4.22 -4.71 12.83
C ALA A 156 5.43 -3.79 13.03
N HIS A 157 5.46 -3.07 14.15
CA HIS A 157 6.44 -2.04 14.43
C HIS A 157 7.77 -2.62 14.94
N HIS A 158 8.89 -2.27 14.31
CA HIS A 158 10.24 -2.65 14.71
C HIS A 158 11.25 -1.49 14.56
N PRO A 159 12.41 -1.53 15.26
CA PRO A 159 13.50 -0.60 15.02
C PRO A 159 14.26 -0.96 13.74
N GLY A 160 14.85 0.04 13.08
CA GLY A 160 15.68 -0.17 11.90
C GLY A 160 15.87 1.08 11.06
N THR A 161 16.52 0.87 9.92
CA THR A 161 16.83 1.92 8.95
C THR A 161 16.09 1.69 7.64
N PHE A 162 15.43 2.73 7.17
CA PHE A 162 14.73 2.78 5.89
C PHE A 162 15.61 3.48 4.86
N TYR A 163 15.79 2.86 3.71
CA TYR A 163 16.56 3.36 2.59
C TYR A 163 15.65 3.49 1.37
N PHE A 164 15.73 4.63 0.68
CA PHE A 164 15.01 4.86 -0.57
C PHE A 164 16.01 5.20 -1.68
N TYR A 165 15.93 4.42 -2.75
CA TYR A 165 16.68 4.61 -3.98
C TYR A 165 15.70 5.01 -5.08
N VAL A 166 16.21 5.63 -6.13
CA VAL A 166 15.44 5.89 -7.34
C VAL A 166 16.19 5.26 -8.51
N THR A 167 15.45 4.82 -9.53
CA THR A 167 16.07 4.44 -10.80
C THR A 167 16.87 5.60 -11.42
N ASN A 168 18.01 5.30 -12.03
CA ASN A 168 18.81 6.24 -12.80
C ASN A 168 18.12 6.62 -14.13
N ASN A 169 18.64 7.62 -14.82
CA ASN A 169 18.00 8.18 -16.02
C ASN A 169 18.12 7.27 -17.27
N SER A 170 18.89 6.18 -17.20
CA SER A 170 19.02 5.20 -18.29
C SER A 170 18.06 4.00 -18.16
N TRP A 171 17.34 3.90 -17.04
CA TRP A 171 16.39 2.82 -16.82
C TRP A 171 15.18 2.92 -17.76
N SER A 172 14.68 1.77 -18.21
CA SER A 172 13.45 1.66 -19.01
C SER A 172 12.42 0.80 -18.29
N PRO A 173 11.13 1.21 -18.26
CA PRO A 173 10.05 0.43 -17.65
C PRO A 173 9.67 -0.85 -18.42
N THR A 174 10.22 -1.06 -19.61
CA THR A 174 9.92 -2.22 -20.46
C THR A 174 10.75 -3.47 -20.14
N ARG A 175 11.69 -3.37 -19.20
CA ARG A 175 12.49 -4.50 -18.73
C ARG A 175 12.48 -4.60 -17.21
N ALA A 176 12.82 -5.79 -16.72
CA ALA A 176 12.91 -6.06 -15.30
C ALA A 176 13.96 -5.13 -14.64
N LEU A 177 13.66 -4.68 -13.42
CA LEU A 177 14.52 -3.79 -12.65
C LEU A 177 15.76 -4.54 -12.15
N ALA A 178 16.94 -4.05 -12.47
CA ALA A 178 18.24 -4.55 -12.01
C ALA A 178 18.87 -3.59 -10.99
N TRP A 179 19.85 -4.07 -10.21
CA TRP A 179 20.59 -3.21 -9.28
C TRP A 179 21.33 -2.07 -9.98
N SER A 180 21.85 -2.33 -11.18
CA SER A 180 22.51 -1.31 -12.01
C SER A 180 21.57 -0.20 -12.49
N ASP A 181 20.27 -0.38 -12.34
CA ASP A 181 19.27 0.61 -12.73
C ASP A 181 18.97 1.61 -11.61
N LEU A 182 19.40 1.35 -10.38
CA LEU A 182 19.24 2.28 -9.27
C LEU A 182 20.41 3.27 -9.24
N GLU A 183 20.16 4.48 -8.75
CA GLU A 183 21.25 5.36 -8.32
C GLU A 183 22.09 4.65 -7.25
N ALA A 184 23.41 4.86 -7.31
CA ALA A 184 24.36 4.13 -6.46
C ALA A 184 24.14 4.37 -4.96
N SER A 185 23.60 5.53 -4.59
CA SER A 185 23.32 5.91 -3.22
C SER A 185 21.82 6.14 -3.01
N PRO A 186 21.28 5.80 -1.82
CA PRO A 186 19.92 6.17 -1.46
C PRO A 186 19.81 7.69 -1.38
N PHE A 187 18.72 8.26 -1.91
CA PHE A 187 18.46 9.70 -1.79
C PHE A 187 17.85 10.06 -0.43
N LEU A 188 17.30 9.07 0.28
CA LEU A 188 16.72 9.24 1.60
C LEU A 188 17.05 8.03 2.46
N THR A 189 17.60 8.29 3.65
CA THR A 189 17.90 7.30 4.67
C THR A 189 17.41 7.82 6.02
N VAL A 190 16.64 7.02 6.74
CA VAL A 190 16.09 7.39 8.05
C VAL A 190 16.13 6.20 9.00
N THR A 191 16.59 6.42 10.22
CA THR A 191 16.68 5.38 11.26
C THR A 191 15.67 5.70 12.36
N ASN A 192 14.87 4.71 12.73
CA ASN A 192 13.86 4.81 13.79
C ASN A 192 12.96 6.07 13.69
N PRO A 193 12.32 6.33 12.53
CA PRO A 193 11.39 7.44 12.39
C PRO A 193 10.22 7.32 13.39
N PRO A 194 9.60 8.46 13.76
CA PRO A 194 8.37 8.43 14.55
C PRO A 194 7.24 7.73 13.78
N SER A 195 6.25 7.23 14.52
CA SER A 195 5.04 6.64 13.94
C SER A 195 3.78 7.40 14.32
N ARG A 196 2.74 7.25 13.50
CA ARG A 196 1.40 7.81 13.67
C ARG A 196 0.36 6.74 13.33
N GLY A 197 -0.73 6.70 14.10
CA GLY A 197 -1.76 5.67 13.98
C GLY A 197 -1.37 4.37 14.70
N ALA A 198 -2.35 3.50 14.90
CA ALA A 198 -2.16 2.25 15.63
C ALA A 198 -1.41 1.21 14.77
N VAL A 199 -0.48 0.49 15.41
CA VAL A 199 0.18 -0.70 14.84
C VAL A 199 -0.87 -1.75 14.46
N GLY A 200 -0.65 -2.49 13.37
CA GLY A 200 -1.59 -3.51 12.88
C GLY A 200 -2.83 -2.96 12.17
N THR A 201 -2.81 -1.69 11.76
CA THR A 201 -3.91 -1.07 11.00
C THR A 201 -3.44 -0.63 9.61
N ASN A 202 -4.39 -0.51 8.68
CA ASN A 202 -4.10 -0.11 7.29
C ASN A 202 -3.54 1.33 7.17
N ASP A 203 -3.79 2.16 8.19
CA ASP A 203 -3.39 3.57 8.21
C ASP A 203 -2.23 3.84 9.18
N GLY A 204 -1.85 2.88 10.01
CA GLY A 204 -0.68 2.99 10.87
C GLY A 204 0.61 3.08 10.05
N HIS A 205 1.46 4.05 10.36
CA HIS A 205 2.69 4.27 9.60
C HIS A 205 3.79 4.97 10.38
N TYR A 206 5.03 4.69 9.99
CA TYR A 206 6.16 5.59 10.15
C TYR A 206 6.01 6.79 9.22
N TYR A 207 6.40 7.97 9.67
CA TYR A 207 6.44 9.17 8.83
C TYR A 207 7.77 9.90 8.96
N PHE A 208 8.23 10.48 7.86
CA PHE A 208 9.47 11.25 7.81
C PHE A 208 9.48 12.14 6.56
N THR A 209 10.17 13.27 6.66
CA THR A 209 10.31 14.22 5.54
C THR A 209 11.54 13.88 4.73
N GLY A 210 11.43 13.91 3.40
CA GLY A 210 12.54 13.71 2.48
C GLY A 210 12.42 14.59 1.25
N THR A 211 13.55 14.91 0.63
CA THR A 211 13.61 15.64 -0.64
C THR A 211 13.79 14.65 -1.78
N LEU A 212 12.88 14.68 -2.76
CA LEU A 212 12.98 13.87 -3.96
C LEU A 212 14.22 14.27 -4.77
N PRO A 213 14.85 13.33 -5.49
CA PRO A 213 16.00 13.64 -6.36
C PRO A 213 15.65 14.71 -7.40
N THR A 214 16.59 15.60 -7.68
CA THR A 214 16.51 16.55 -8.79
C THR A 214 16.88 15.85 -10.11
N GLY A 215 16.58 16.49 -11.25
CA GLY A 215 16.99 15.97 -12.57
C GLY A 215 16.30 14.67 -13.00
N LYS A 216 15.18 14.32 -12.36
CA LYS A 216 14.29 13.21 -12.75
C LYS A 216 13.11 13.73 -13.56
N SER A 217 12.70 12.95 -14.55
CA SER A 217 11.55 13.26 -15.41
C SER A 217 10.96 11.98 -15.95
N GLY A 218 9.64 11.93 -16.13
CA GLY A 218 8.99 10.73 -16.66
C GLY A 218 8.96 9.59 -15.64
N ARG A 219 8.71 8.37 -16.14
CA ARG A 219 8.47 7.20 -15.29
C ARG A 219 9.77 6.75 -14.62
N HIS A 220 9.70 6.50 -13.33
CA HIS A 220 10.78 5.95 -12.52
C HIS A 220 10.21 4.97 -11.48
N ILE A 221 11.08 4.19 -10.84
CA ILE A 221 10.76 3.43 -9.64
C ILE A 221 11.51 4.03 -8.46
N ILE A 222 10.79 4.25 -7.35
CA ILE A 222 11.40 4.44 -6.04
C ILE A 222 11.45 3.07 -5.36
N TYR A 223 12.66 2.59 -5.08
CA TYR A 223 12.90 1.32 -4.42
C TYR A 223 13.15 1.55 -2.93
N SER A 224 12.35 0.92 -2.09
CA SER A 224 12.44 1.03 -0.63
C SER A 224 13.01 -0.24 -0.02
N ARG A 225 13.84 -0.08 1.00
CA ARG A 225 14.36 -1.17 1.83
C ARG A 225 14.26 -0.78 3.30
N TRP A 226 13.68 -1.62 4.13
CA TRP A 226 13.73 -1.48 5.58
C TRP A 226 14.61 -2.59 6.16
N VAL A 227 15.71 -2.19 6.78
CA VAL A 227 16.68 -3.08 7.43
C VAL A 227 16.47 -2.99 8.94
N ARG A 228 15.98 -4.07 9.54
CA ARG A 228 15.80 -4.16 10.99
C ARG A 228 17.14 -4.12 11.71
N SER A 229 17.16 -3.53 12.90
CA SER A 229 18.34 -3.54 13.78
C SER A 229 18.28 -4.62 14.86
N ASP A 230 17.13 -5.28 15.00
CA ASP A 230 16.83 -6.31 16.00
C ASP A 230 16.68 -7.72 15.37
N SER A 231 16.87 -7.85 14.05
CA SER A 231 16.75 -9.11 13.30
C SER A 231 17.53 -9.03 11.98
N GLN A 232 17.80 -10.18 11.37
CA GLN A 232 18.30 -10.26 9.99
C GLN A 232 17.22 -9.94 8.95
N GLU A 233 15.95 -9.91 9.35
CA GLU A 233 14.84 -9.70 8.45
C GLU A 233 14.82 -8.30 7.84
N ASN A 234 14.62 -8.21 6.53
CA ASN A 234 14.46 -6.95 5.80
C ASN A 234 13.20 -6.96 4.94
N PHE A 235 12.68 -5.76 4.64
CA PHE A 235 11.51 -5.54 3.77
C PHE A 235 11.92 -4.77 2.54
N PHE A 236 11.24 -5.06 1.43
CA PHE A 236 11.54 -4.51 0.12
C PHE A 236 10.27 -4.05 -0.57
N GLY A 237 10.37 -3.09 -1.48
CA GLY A 237 9.21 -2.73 -2.29
C GLY A 237 9.52 -1.67 -3.32
N CYS A 238 8.83 -1.76 -4.45
CA CYS A 238 8.88 -0.77 -5.52
C CYS A 238 7.63 0.11 -5.48
N SER A 239 7.81 1.41 -5.59
CA SER A 239 6.75 2.39 -5.85
C SER A 239 6.96 2.97 -7.24
N ASP A 240 6.00 2.74 -8.15
CA ASP A 240 6.04 3.35 -9.49
C ASP A 240 5.65 4.83 -9.39
N VAL A 241 6.50 5.68 -9.95
CA VAL A 241 6.31 7.13 -9.90
C VAL A 241 6.46 7.76 -11.27
N LEU A 242 5.83 8.92 -11.44
CA LEU A 242 5.94 9.75 -12.64
C LEU A 242 6.42 11.14 -12.22
N PHE A 243 7.62 11.53 -12.64
CA PHE A 243 8.14 12.88 -12.41
C PHE A 243 7.64 13.82 -13.52
N ASP A 244 6.44 14.36 -13.32
CA ASP A 244 5.71 15.21 -14.27
C ASP A 244 5.22 16.54 -13.66
N GLY A 245 5.63 16.84 -12.42
CA GLY A 245 5.17 18.01 -11.68
C GLY A 245 3.99 17.74 -10.74
N GLY A 246 3.62 16.47 -10.56
CA GLY A 246 2.62 16.06 -9.57
C GLY A 246 3.04 16.30 -8.12
N ASN A 247 2.06 16.20 -7.22
CA ASN A 247 2.18 16.47 -5.80
C ASN A 247 1.87 15.28 -4.89
N GLY A 248 1.81 14.07 -5.45
CA GLY A 248 1.50 12.82 -4.74
C GLY A 248 0.19 12.19 -5.17
N GLU A 249 -0.42 12.66 -6.27
CA GLU A 249 -1.63 12.08 -6.84
C GLU A 249 -1.35 10.65 -7.31
N VAL A 250 -2.32 9.75 -7.17
CA VAL A 250 -2.19 8.36 -7.61
C VAL A 250 -3.16 8.12 -8.77
N THR A 251 -2.65 7.53 -9.85
CA THR A 251 -3.44 7.05 -10.99
C THR A 251 -3.28 5.55 -11.16
N GLY A 252 -4.18 4.94 -11.94
CA GLY A 252 -4.23 3.51 -12.18
C GLY A 252 -4.83 2.70 -11.04
N VAL A 253 -5.62 3.31 -10.14
CA VAL A 253 -6.32 2.63 -9.03
C VAL A 253 -7.83 2.83 -9.18
N GLY A 254 -8.59 1.73 -9.13
CA GLY A 254 -10.05 1.73 -9.13
C GLY A 254 -10.70 1.55 -10.51
N PRO A 255 -12.04 1.35 -10.55
CA PRO A 255 -12.76 1.08 -11.78
C PRO A 255 -12.73 2.29 -12.73
N GLY A 256 -12.34 2.06 -13.99
CA GLY A 256 -12.38 3.08 -15.06
C GLY A 256 -11.08 3.81 -15.37
N GLN A 257 -9.94 3.45 -14.75
CA GLN A 257 -8.61 3.98 -15.11
C GLN A 257 -7.74 3.00 -15.95
N GLY A 258 -8.29 1.85 -16.34
CA GLY A 258 -7.58 0.81 -17.09
C GLY A 258 -7.50 1.11 -18.59
N THR A 259 -6.59 2.02 -18.97
CA THR A 259 -5.75 2.01 -20.19
C THR A 259 -5.19 3.41 -20.41
N ILE A 260 -3.98 3.67 -19.92
CA ILE A 260 -3.12 4.69 -20.53
C ILE A 260 -1.99 3.92 -21.21
N THR A 261 -2.19 3.59 -22.49
CA THR A 261 -1.11 3.10 -23.33
C THR A 261 -0.04 4.19 -23.42
N PRO A 262 1.24 3.94 -23.06
CA PRO A 262 2.30 4.89 -23.35
C PRO A 262 2.54 4.88 -24.86
N GLY A 263 2.12 5.92 -25.56
CA GLY A 263 2.61 6.17 -26.91
C GLY A 263 4.12 6.48 -26.86
N PRO A 264 4.93 5.96 -27.80
CA PRO A 264 6.36 6.23 -27.82
C PRO A 264 6.59 7.70 -28.20
N THR A 265 7.52 8.34 -27.50
CA THR A 265 8.08 9.64 -27.85
C THR A 265 8.81 9.54 -29.19
N THR A 266 8.32 10.23 -30.22
CA THR A 266 9.16 10.87 -31.27
C THR A 266 8.39 11.99 -31.97
N SER A 267 9.16 12.91 -32.52
CA SER A 267 8.91 14.31 -32.85
C SER A 267 8.16 14.62 -34.16
N ASN A 268 7.57 15.83 -34.16
CA ASN A 268 7.26 16.73 -35.28
C ASN A 268 5.83 16.70 -35.88
N PRO A 269 5.20 17.87 -36.16
CA PRO A 269 3.78 17.95 -36.47
C PRO A 269 3.51 17.79 -37.97
N THR A 270 2.45 17.07 -38.32
CA THR A 270 1.84 17.17 -39.64
C THR A 270 0.34 17.31 -39.46
N THR A 271 -0.17 18.45 -39.92
CA THR A 271 -1.56 18.90 -39.88
C THR A 271 -2.44 18.06 -40.80
N GLY A 272 -3.56 17.56 -40.27
CA GLY A 272 -4.68 16.99 -41.02
C GLY A 272 -6.00 17.41 -40.36
N PRO A 273 -7.01 17.87 -41.12
CA PRO A 273 -8.14 18.61 -40.58
C PRO A 273 -9.24 17.68 -40.06
N THR A 274 -9.66 17.87 -38.82
CA THR A 274 -10.95 17.36 -38.33
C THR A 274 -11.74 18.47 -37.68
N THR A 275 -12.96 18.62 -38.17
CA THR A 275 -13.96 19.65 -37.92
C THR A 275 -14.61 19.54 -36.54
N GLY A 276 -14.68 20.68 -35.83
CA GLY A 276 -15.90 21.12 -35.14
C GLY A 276 -16.19 20.58 -33.73
N GLY A 277 -15.39 20.99 -32.73
CA GLY A 277 -15.81 21.14 -31.33
C GLY A 277 -15.39 22.52 -30.84
N PRO A 278 -16.12 23.19 -29.92
CA PRO A 278 -15.85 24.58 -29.57
C PRO A 278 -14.41 24.72 -29.09
N ASN A 279 -13.64 25.54 -29.81
CA ASN A 279 -12.27 25.88 -29.53
C ASN A 279 -12.17 26.33 -28.05
N PRO A 280 -11.36 25.67 -27.19
CA PRO A 280 -11.14 26.17 -25.83
C PRO A 280 -10.55 27.58 -25.95
N GLY A 281 -11.30 28.57 -25.49
CA GLY A 281 -10.80 29.94 -25.40
C GLY A 281 -9.55 30.03 -24.53
N PRO A 282 -8.84 31.17 -24.54
CA PRO A 282 -7.72 31.39 -23.63
C PRO A 282 -8.19 31.25 -22.17
N GLY A 283 -7.71 30.20 -21.50
CA GLY A 283 -8.12 29.81 -20.15
C GLY A 283 -9.49 29.13 -20.11
N SER A 284 -9.50 27.80 -19.98
CA SER A 284 -10.73 27.05 -19.70
C SER A 284 -10.50 26.15 -18.49
N CYS A 285 -11.54 25.97 -17.67
CA CYS A 285 -11.46 25.14 -16.48
C CYS A 285 -12.43 23.97 -16.57
N ALA A 286 -11.97 22.79 -16.12
CA ALA A 286 -12.80 21.61 -15.92
C ALA A 286 -12.65 21.15 -14.47
N ALA A 287 -13.74 20.65 -13.88
CA ALA A 287 -13.73 20.03 -12.56
C ALA A 287 -14.35 18.64 -12.60
N THR A 288 -13.80 17.70 -11.84
CA THR A 288 -14.33 16.35 -11.69
C THR A 288 -14.35 15.95 -10.22
N TYR A 289 -15.45 15.36 -9.77
CA TYR A 289 -15.64 14.89 -8.40
C TYR A 289 -15.41 13.38 -8.28
N ARG A 290 -14.86 12.95 -7.15
CA ARG A 290 -14.94 11.56 -6.68
C ARG A 290 -15.19 11.49 -5.18
N THR A 291 -15.86 10.44 -4.73
CA THR A 291 -15.93 10.08 -3.32
C THR A 291 -14.63 9.36 -2.93
N VAL A 292 -13.96 9.83 -1.87
CA VAL A 292 -12.74 9.21 -1.34
C VAL A 292 -13.09 8.11 -0.35
N SER A 293 -14.05 8.37 0.54
CA SER A 293 -14.57 7.42 1.53
C SER A 293 -15.95 7.88 2.02
N SER A 294 -16.72 6.96 2.59
CA SER A 294 -18.05 7.26 3.16
C SER A 294 -18.31 6.44 4.42
N TRP A 295 -19.10 6.99 5.33
CA TRP A 295 -19.54 6.35 6.58
C TRP A 295 -21.01 6.69 6.87
N SER A 296 -21.57 6.09 7.92
CA SER A 296 -22.93 6.41 8.33
C SER A 296 -23.05 7.89 8.71
N GLY A 297 -23.81 8.65 7.92
CA GLY A 297 -24.05 10.07 8.15
C GLY A 297 -23.01 11.03 7.57
N GLY A 298 -21.99 10.57 6.83
CA GLY A 298 -21.05 11.47 6.18
C GLY A 298 -20.14 10.84 5.13
N PHE A 299 -19.41 11.66 4.40
CA PHE A 299 -18.46 11.24 3.38
C PHE A 299 -17.34 12.25 3.15
N GLN A 300 -16.24 11.76 2.60
CA GLN A 300 -15.15 12.58 2.09
C GLN A 300 -15.21 12.65 0.56
N GLY A 301 -15.23 13.87 0.03
CA GLY A 301 -15.18 14.17 -1.39
C GLY A 301 -13.83 14.78 -1.79
N GLU A 302 -13.43 14.54 -3.03
CA GLU A 302 -12.31 15.22 -3.67
C GLU A 302 -12.75 15.74 -5.04
N VAL A 303 -12.36 16.97 -5.34
CA VAL A 303 -12.58 17.59 -6.65
C VAL A 303 -11.22 17.89 -7.27
N SER A 304 -10.98 17.33 -8.45
CA SER A 304 -9.86 17.73 -9.31
C SER A 304 -10.27 18.91 -10.16
N VAL A 305 -9.40 19.92 -10.24
CA VAL A 305 -9.57 21.13 -11.03
C VAL A 305 -8.46 21.17 -12.06
N ARG A 306 -8.81 21.24 -13.35
CA ARG A 306 -7.86 21.21 -14.46
C ARG A 306 -8.02 22.44 -15.33
N ASN A 307 -6.90 23.04 -15.71
CA ASN A 307 -6.86 23.97 -16.83
C ASN A 307 -6.96 23.19 -18.14
N SER A 308 -8.15 23.17 -18.74
CA SER A 308 -8.42 22.52 -20.02
C SER A 308 -8.06 23.39 -21.24
N GLY A 309 -7.56 24.60 -21.00
CA GLY A 309 -7.22 25.58 -22.04
C GLY A 309 -5.76 25.50 -22.46
N THR A 310 -5.39 26.35 -23.41
CA THR A 310 -4.03 26.42 -23.99
C THR A 310 -3.15 27.51 -23.35
N ALA A 311 -3.71 28.37 -22.51
CA ALA A 311 -3.00 29.41 -21.77
C ALA A 311 -3.04 29.12 -20.27
N ALA A 312 -2.02 29.57 -19.53
CA ALA A 312 -2.02 29.49 -18.07
C ALA A 312 -3.17 30.32 -17.48
N ILE A 313 -3.79 29.80 -16.41
CA ILE A 313 -4.80 30.52 -15.63
C ILE A 313 -4.21 30.92 -14.28
N ALA A 314 -4.59 32.08 -13.77
CA ALA A 314 -4.10 32.60 -12.49
C ALA A 314 -4.94 32.12 -11.29
N GLY A 315 -6.17 31.69 -11.55
CA GLY A 315 -7.11 31.23 -10.54
C GLY A 315 -8.22 30.37 -11.14
N TRP A 316 -8.90 29.66 -10.26
CA TRP A 316 -10.06 28.84 -10.61
C TRP A 316 -11.13 28.93 -9.53
N SER A 317 -12.37 28.71 -9.95
CA SER A 317 -13.54 28.67 -9.08
C SER A 317 -14.40 27.48 -9.47
N VAL A 318 -14.79 26.67 -8.49
CA VAL A 318 -15.68 25.52 -8.67
C VAL A 318 -17.03 25.80 -8.03
N GLY A 319 -18.10 25.66 -8.81
CA GLY A 319 -19.45 25.53 -8.28
C GLY A 319 -19.66 24.11 -7.77
N LEU A 320 -20.05 23.94 -6.51
CA LEU A 320 -20.31 22.67 -5.87
C LEU A 320 -21.78 22.63 -5.42
N THR A 321 -22.62 21.86 -6.13
CA THR A 321 -24.03 21.68 -5.78
C THR A 321 -24.22 20.33 -5.08
N LEU A 322 -24.43 20.37 -3.77
CA LEU A 322 -24.68 19.20 -2.93
C LEU A 322 -26.09 18.62 -3.13
N ALA A 323 -26.23 17.31 -2.95
CA ALA A 323 -27.53 16.65 -2.94
C ALA A 323 -28.35 17.03 -1.68
N SER A 324 -29.67 16.82 -1.72
CA SER A 324 -30.55 17.11 -0.59
C SER A 324 -30.10 16.35 0.67
N GLY A 325 -30.10 17.04 1.81
CA GLY A 325 -29.67 16.47 3.09
C GLY A 325 -28.15 16.44 3.32
N GLN A 326 -27.34 16.94 2.37
CA GLN A 326 -25.90 17.08 2.56
C GLN A 326 -25.50 18.48 3.03
N SER A 327 -24.41 18.57 3.79
CA SER A 327 -23.77 19.84 4.17
C SER A 327 -22.25 19.68 4.30
N VAL A 328 -21.46 20.62 3.78
CA VAL A 328 -20.00 20.60 3.98
C VAL A 328 -19.68 20.92 5.44
N SER A 329 -18.90 20.08 6.11
CA SER A 329 -18.43 20.30 7.47
C SER A 329 -16.98 20.81 7.53
N ASN A 330 -16.14 20.40 6.58
CA ASN A 330 -14.76 20.84 6.48
C ASN A 330 -14.30 20.85 5.02
N LEU A 331 -13.38 21.75 4.66
CA LEU A 331 -12.77 21.83 3.33
C LEU A 331 -11.30 22.25 3.43
N TRP A 332 -10.45 21.68 2.58
CA TRP A 332 -9.03 22.04 2.48
C TRP A 332 -8.61 22.27 1.03
N ASN A 333 -7.48 22.96 0.84
CA ASN A 333 -6.93 23.37 -0.47
C ASN A 333 -7.87 24.25 -1.31
N GLY A 334 -8.80 24.95 -0.65
CA GLY A 334 -9.69 25.93 -1.25
C GLY A 334 -10.37 26.79 -0.19
N THR A 335 -11.11 27.80 -0.64
CA THR A 335 -11.93 28.66 0.22
C THR A 335 -13.40 28.48 -0.15
N LEU A 336 -14.20 27.99 0.81
CA LEU A 336 -15.62 27.72 0.63
C LEU A 336 -16.45 28.98 0.92
N SER A 337 -17.46 29.23 0.09
CA SER A 337 -18.46 30.28 0.27
C SER A 337 -19.84 29.76 -0.15
N GLY A 338 -20.89 30.50 0.20
CA GLY A 338 -22.28 30.08 -0.06
C GLY A 338 -22.82 29.10 0.97
N THR A 339 -24.02 28.60 0.74
CA THR A 339 -24.75 27.69 1.63
C THR A 339 -25.36 26.55 0.85
N ALA A 340 -25.59 25.41 1.51
CA ALA A 340 -26.17 24.25 0.87
C ALA A 340 -27.53 24.61 0.21
N PRO A 341 -27.82 24.06 -0.99
CA PRO A 341 -27.00 23.10 -1.72
C PRO A 341 -25.87 23.73 -2.55
N ASN A 342 -25.87 25.05 -2.77
CA ASN A 342 -24.98 25.70 -3.74
C ASN A 342 -23.81 26.41 -3.07
N HIS A 343 -22.64 25.80 -3.18
CA HIS A 343 -21.39 26.35 -2.71
C HIS A 343 -20.51 26.82 -3.86
N THR A 344 -19.62 27.77 -3.57
CA THR A 344 -18.51 28.13 -4.45
C THR A 344 -17.19 27.90 -3.72
N VAL A 345 -16.30 27.12 -4.33
CA VAL A 345 -14.94 26.87 -3.85
C VAL A 345 -13.95 27.60 -4.75
N ARG A 346 -13.22 28.58 -4.21
CA ARG A 346 -12.11 29.22 -4.91
C ARG A 346 -10.78 28.60 -4.51
N ASN A 347 -9.78 28.73 -5.37
CA ASN A 347 -8.43 28.30 -5.06
C ASN A 347 -7.91 28.89 -3.74
N ALA A 348 -7.04 28.15 -3.06
CA ALA A 348 -6.17 28.70 -2.03
C ALA A 348 -5.05 29.53 -2.67
N ASN A 349 -4.37 30.35 -1.87
CA ASN A 349 -3.34 31.27 -2.38
C ASN A 349 -2.19 30.58 -3.12
N TYR A 350 -1.95 29.29 -2.86
CA TYR A 350 -0.82 28.53 -3.41
C TYR A 350 -1.19 27.62 -4.58
N ASN A 351 -2.47 27.42 -4.91
CA ASN A 351 -2.90 26.46 -5.95
C ASN A 351 -3.80 27.07 -7.03
N GLY A 352 -3.87 28.41 -7.15
CA GLY A 352 -4.65 29.08 -8.19
C GLY A 352 -4.01 29.04 -9.58
N ALA A 353 -2.69 29.22 -9.65
CA ALA A 353 -1.97 29.26 -10.90
C ALA A 353 -1.84 27.86 -11.50
N LEU A 354 -2.45 27.63 -12.67
CA LEU A 354 -2.35 26.37 -13.40
C LEU A 354 -1.89 26.64 -14.83
N ASN A 355 -0.72 26.10 -15.21
CA ASN A 355 -0.29 26.06 -16.61
C ASN A 355 -1.30 25.31 -17.47
N ALA A 356 -1.23 25.47 -18.80
CA ALA A 356 -2.07 24.71 -19.73
C ALA A 356 -1.99 23.20 -19.42
N SER A 357 -3.14 22.53 -19.36
CA SER A 357 -3.29 21.12 -18.97
C SER A 357 -2.93 20.75 -17.51
N ALA A 358 -2.40 21.66 -16.70
CA ALA A 358 -2.10 21.39 -15.30
C ALA A 358 -3.38 21.22 -14.46
N SER A 359 -3.27 20.48 -13.36
CA SER A 359 -4.38 20.20 -12.45
C SER A 359 -3.98 20.45 -10.99
N THR A 360 -4.97 20.72 -10.16
CA THR A 360 -4.86 20.68 -8.70
C THR A 360 -6.07 19.96 -8.12
N THR A 361 -6.11 19.78 -6.80
CA THR A 361 -7.23 19.17 -6.10
C THR A 361 -7.59 19.95 -4.84
N PHE A 362 -8.88 19.91 -4.50
CA PHE A 362 -9.35 20.25 -3.17
C PHE A 362 -10.23 19.12 -2.64
N GLY A 363 -10.29 19.00 -1.32
CA GLY A 363 -11.08 17.97 -0.66
C GLY A 363 -12.01 18.57 0.37
N PHE A 364 -13.08 17.84 0.68
CA PHE A 364 -14.04 18.25 1.69
C PHE A 364 -14.62 17.04 2.41
N VAL A 365 -15.06 17.25 3.65
CA VAL A 365 -15.93 16.33 4.37
C VAL A 365 -17.33 16.92 4.38
N ALA A 366 -18.33 16.10 4.12
CA ALA A 366 -19.73 16.48 4.18
C ALA A 366 -20.54 15.50 5.03
N ASN A 367 -21.57 16.03 5.69
CA ASN A 367 -22.60 15.23 6.34
C ASN A 367 -23.61 14.76 5.29
N GLY A 368 -24.33 13.67 5.57
CA GLY A 368 -25.34 13.08 4.69
C GLY A 368 -24.85 11.86 3.91
N ALA A 369 -25.74 11.26 3.11
CA ALA A 369 -25.41 10.12 2.26
C ALA A 369 -24.42 10.53 1.15
N ALA A 370 -23.53 9.63 0.72
CA ALA A 370 -22.48 9.90 -0.27
C ALA A 370 -22.97 9.99 -1.72
N THR A 371 -24.00 10.80 -1.98
CA THR A 371 -24.47 11.10 -3.33
C THR A 371 -23.51 12.10 -4.00
N ALA A 372 -23.11 11.82 -5.24
CA ALA A 372 -22.19 12.69 -5.97
C ALA A 372 -22.78 14.09 -6.19
N PRO A 373 -22.10 15.18 -5.76
CA PRO A 373 -22.52 16.54 -6.07
C PRO A 373 -22.24 16.89 -7.52
N ALA A 374 -23.00 17.85 -8.07
CA ALA A 374 -22.66 18.43 -9.36
C ALA A 374 -21.51 19.43 -9.19
N VAL A 375 -20.52 19.37 -10.07
CA VAL A 375 -19.38 20.29 -10.10
C VAL A 375 -19.29 21.02 -11.43
N THR A 376 -19.07 22.33 -11.38
CA THR A 376 -18.77 23.18 -12.55
C THR A 376 -17.50 23.95 -12.28
N CYS A 377 -16.72 24.30 -13.31
CA CYS A 377 -15.53 25.11 -13.12
C CYS A 377 -15.50 26.34 -14.03
N ALA A 378 -14.96 27.44 -13.51
CA ALA A 378 -14.66 28.66 -14.23
C ALA A 378 -13.24 29.15 -13.89
N VAL A 379 -12.63 29.86 -14.84
CA VAL A 379 -11.42 30.66 -14.57
C VAL A 379 -11.81 31.85 -13.69
N ALA A 380 -10.97 32.19 -12.71
CA ALA A 380 -11.28 33.16 -11.65
C ALA A 380 -10.39 34.40 -11.67
#